data_AF-A0A8X6FTB3-F1
#
_entry.id   AF-A0A8X6FTB3-F1
#
_cell.length_a   1.000
_cell.length_b   1.000
_cell.length_c   1.000
_cell.angle_alpha   90.00
_cell.angle_beta   90.00
_cell.angle_gamma   90.00
#
_symmetry.space_group_name_H-M   'P 1'
#
loop_
_entity.id
_entity.type
_entity.pdbx_description
1 polymer ?
#
loop_
_entity_poly.entity_id
_entity_poly.type
_entity_poly.pdbx_seq_one_letter_code
_entity_poly.pdbx_strand_id
1 'polypeptide(L)'
;MILYLFFKKTVKFNQSRYEVNLSWVEGHPKLLDLQFQSKKRLNTMTSKLISTGKFDSYDKILKEWQQLGNIEQVPINIKGVNLSQQKCRYLPHRVVFKESSLTTKIRPVFDASAKDDNSITLNQCLAHNWT
;
A
#
# COMPACT_ATOMS: atom_id res chain seq x y z
N MET A 1 18.50 -11.51 14.42
CA MET A 1 19.58 -10.50 14.45
C MET A 1 19.67 -9.64 13.18
N ILE A 2 19.59 -10.21 11.97
CA ILE A 2 19.75 -9.49 10.68
C ILE A 2 18.70 -8.38 10.46
N LEU A 3 17.41 -8.66 10.71
CA LEU A 3 16.33 -7.68 10.51
C LEU A 3 16.44 -6.47 11.44
N TYR A 4 16.85 -6.68 12.69
CA TYR A 4 17.05 -5.59 13.67
C TYR A 4 18.21 -4.67 13.27
N LEU A 5 19.32 -5.23 12.77
CA LEU A 5 20.43 -4.44 12.25
C LEU A 5 20.01 -3.65 11.00
N PHE A 6 19.23 -4.26 10.11
CA PHE A 6 18.65 -3.58 8.95
C PHE A 6 17.75 -2.41 9.36
N PHE A 7 16.85 -2.62 10.33
CA PHE A 7 15.99 -1.57 10.87
C PHE A 7 16.82 -0.40 11.40
N LYS A 8 17.79 -0.66 12.28
CA LYS A 8 18.66 0.40 12.83
C LYS A 8 19.44 1.17 11.75
N LYS A 9 19.85 0.47 10.68
CA LYS A 9 20.59 1.08 9.56
C LYS A 9 19.70 1.94 8.66
N THR A 10 18.42 1.62 8.55
CA THR A 10 17.52 2.21 7.54
C THR A 10 16.48 3.15 8.12
N VAL A 11 16.20 3.08 9.42
CA VAL A 11 15.31 4.01 10.10
C VAL A 11 15.91 5.41 10.08
N LYS A 12 15.12 6.39 9.62
CA LYS A 12 15.47 7.80 9.58
C LYS A 12 14.30 8.62 10.11
N PHE A 13 14.61 9.71 10.81
CA PHE A 13 13.60 10.70 11.19
C PHE A 13 13.68 11.88 10.22
N ASN A 14 12.60 12.16 9.51
CA ASN A 14 12.55 13.23 8.50
C ASN A 14 12.04 14.57 9.07
N GLN A 15 12.26 14.81 10.37
CA GLN A 15 11.72 15.95 11.14
C GLN A 15 10.21 15.89 11.45
N SER A 16 9.46 14.97 10.85
CA SER A 16 8.02 14.79 11.10
C SER A 16 7.68 13.35 11.53
N ARG A 17 8.27 12.37 10.87
CA ARG A 17 7.98 10.94 11.06
C ARG A 17 9.22 10.09 10.93
N TYR A 18 9.13 8.87 11.44
CA TYR A 18 10.08 7.82 11.16
C TYR A 18 9.76 7.16 9.82
N GLU A 19 10.79 6.99 9.00
CA GLU A 19 10.74 6.27 7.73
C GLU A 19 11.73 5.11 7.81
N VAL A 20 11.32 3.94 7.35
CA VAL A 20 12.15 2.73 7.32
C VAL A 20 12.07 2.11 5.94
N ASN A 21 13.18 1.58 5.45
CA ASN A 21 13.16 0.86 4.20
C ASN A 21 12.42 -0.48 4.35
N LEU A 22 11.80 -0.94 3.27
CA LEU A 22 11.34 -2.32 3.21
C LEU A 22 12.53 -3.28 3.17
N SER A 23 12.47 -4.33 3.99
CA SER A 23 13.52 -5.36 4.09
C SER A 23 13.43 -6.35 2.94
N TRP A 24 13.87 -5.95 1.75
CA TRP A 24 13.86 -6.79 0.56
C TRP A 24 14.74 -8.05 0.71
N VAL A 25 14.25 -9.21 0.28
CA VAL A 25 15.03 -10.45 0.16
C VAL A 25 16.00 -10.31 -1.00
N GLU A 26 17.29 -10.60 -0.77
CA GLU A 26 18.30 -10.54 -1.83
C GLU A 26 17.97 -11.54 -2.96
N GLY A 27 18.07 -11.09 -4.20
CA GLY A 27 17.74 -11.92 -5.38
C GLY A 27 16.25 -12.22 -5.55
N HIS A 28 15.34 -11.53 -4.84
CA HIS A 28 13.91 -11.72 -5.06
C HIS A 28 13.55 -11.50 -6.54
N PRO A 29 12.63 -12.30 -7.13
CA PRO A 29 12.25 -12.10 -8.53
C PRO A 29 11.58 -10.73 -8.73
N LYS A 30 11.49 -10.27 -9.97
CA LYS A 30 10.88 -8.96 -10.27
C LYS A 30 9.41 -8.95 -9.84
N LEU A 31 9.03 -7.96 -9.03
CA LEU A 31 7.63 -7.68 -8.76
C LEU A 31 6.99 -7.05 -10.01
N LEU A 32 6.07 -7.77 -10.62
CA LEU A 32 5.27 -7.27 -11.74
C LEU A 32 4.17 -6.31 -11.24
N ASP A 33 3.67 -5.48 -12.15
CA ASP A 33 2.56 -4.58 -11.85
C ASP A 33 1.26 -5.37 -11.67
N LEU A 34 0.37 -4.88 -10.80
CA LEU A 34 -1.00 -5.40 -10.65
C LEU A 34 -2.03 -4.30 -10.91
N GLN A 35 -1.76 -3.38 -11.84
CA GLN A 35 -2.59 -2.20 -12.05
C GLN A 35 -4.02 -2.58 -12.44
N PHE A 36 -4.17 -3.49 -13.40
CA PHE A 36 -5.47 -3.95 -13.88
C PHE A 36 -6.30 -4.59 -12.75
N GLN A 37 -5.71 -5.54 -12.02
CA GLN A 37 -6.39 -6.24 -10.92
C GLN A 37 -6.76 -5.27 -9.78
N SER A 38 -5.84 -4.36 -9.43
CA SER A 38 -6.06 -3.34 -8.40
C SER A 38 -7.17 -2.38 -8.78
N LYS A 39 -7.19 -1.90 -10.03
CA LYS A 39 -8.23 -1.02 -10.55
C LYS A 39 -9.60 -1.72 -10.59
N LYS A 40 -9.65 -2.99 -11.00
CA LYS A 40 -10.90 -3.77 -10.98
C LYS A 40 -11.46 -3.88 -9.56
N ARG A 41 -10.64 -4.24 -8.58
CA ARG A 41 -11.05 -4.35 -7.16
C ARG A 41 -11.46 -2.99 -6.58
N LEU A 42 -10.74 -1.92 -6.93
CA LEU A 42 -11.11 -0.55 -6.55
C LEU A 42 -12.50 -0.20 -7.07
N ASN A 43 -12.77 -0.39 -8.35
CA ASN A 43 -14.08 -0.10 -8.94
C ASN A 43 -15.21 -0.86 -8.24
N THR A 44 -15.05 -2.17 -8.03
CA THR A 44 -16.04 -3.00 -7.33
C THR A 44 -16.28 -2.51 -5.89
N MET A 45 -15.21 -2.19 -5.16
CA MET A 45 -15.32 -1.66 -3.79
C MET A 45 -16.04 -0.30 -3.78
N THR A 46 -15.69 0.60 -4.69
CA THR A 46 -16.29 1.93 -4.81
C THR A 46 -17.78 1.83 -5.10
N SER A 47 -18.20 1.00 -6.07
CA SER A 47 -19.63 0.78 -6.35
C SER A 47 -20.38 0.28 -5.10
N LYS A 48 -19.79 -0.63 -4.33
CA LYS A 48 -20.38 -1.14 -3.09
C LYS A 48 -20.46 -0.06 -2.00
N LEU A 49 -19.46 0.80 -1.88
CA LEU A 49 -19.46 1.91 -0.93
C LEU A 49 -20.54 2.93 -1.25
N ILE A 50 -20.72 3.26 -2.54
CA ILE A 50 -21.76 4.16 -3.01
C ILE A 50 -23.14 3.55 -2.72
N SER A 51 -23.38 2.30 -3.12
CA SER A 51 -24.68 1.64 -2.93
C SER A 51 -25.06 1.43 -1.46
N THR A 52 -24.08 1.43 -0.55
CA THR A 52 -24.31 1.31 0.90
C THR A 52 -24.25 2.64 1.65
N GLY A 53 -24.11 3.78 0.96
CA GLY A 53 -24.04 5.10 1.58
C GLY A 53 -22.78 5.33 2.44
N LYS A 54 -21.71 4.58 2.21
CA LYS A 54 -20.47 4.63 3.01
C LYS A 54 -19.29 5.31 2.29
N PHE A 55 -19.51 5.79 1.06
CA PHE A 55 -18.47 6.39 0.23
C PHE A 55 -17.83 7.60 0.91
N ASP A 56 -18.61 8.60 1.32
CA ASP A 56 -18.08 9.86 1.88
C ASP A 56 -17.27 9.63 3.16
N SER A 57 -17.72 8.69 4.00
CA SER A 57 -16.99 8.32 5.22
C SER A 57 -15.63 7.68 4.92
N TYR A 58 -15.53 6.89 3.85
CA TYR A 58 -14.27 6.30 3.42
C TYR A 58 -13.37 7.31 2.70
N ASP A 59 -13.94 8.13 1.82
CA ASP A 59 -13.24 9.18 1.09
C ASP A 59 -12.58 10.20 2.04
N LYS A 60 -13.26 10.55 3.13
CA LYS A 60 -12.69 11.38 4.19
C LYS A 60 -11.38 10.81 4.76
N ILE A 61 -11.28 9.49 4.97
CA ILE A 61 -10.06 8.85 5.47
C ILE A 61 -8.90 9.00 4.48
N LEU A 62 -9.16 8.82 3.18
CA LEU A 62 -8.12 8.99 2.16
C LEU A 62 -7.68 10.46 2.04
N LYS A 63 -8.62 11.41 2.13
CA LYS A 63 -8.30 12.85 2.17
C LYS A 63 -7.46 13.23 3.37
N GLU A 64 -7.78 12.72 4.56
CA GLU A 64 -6.97 12.91 5.78
C GLU A 64 -5.56 12.35 5.59
N TRP A 65 -5.43 11.14 5.06
CA TRP A 65 -4.12 10.55 4.76
C TRP A 65 -3.30 11.38 3.76
N GLN A 66 -3.96 11.97 2.76
CA GLN A 66 -3.30 12.86 1.82
C GLN A 66 -2.84 14.17 2.49
N GLN A 67 -3.69 14.76 3.34
CA GLN A 67 -3.36 15.99 4.09
C GLN A 67 -2.19 15.77 5.07
N LEU A 68 -2.14 14.62 5.71
CA LEU A 68 -1.04 14.21 6.60
C LEU A 68 0.23 13.78 5.82
N GLY A 69 0.16 13.74 4.49
CA GLY A 69 1.26 13.33 3.62
C GLY A 69 1.60 11.84 3.72
N ASN A 70 0.68 10.99 4.19
CA ASN A 70 0.84 9.53 4.20
C ASN A 70 0.68 8.93 2.81
N ILE A 71 -0.14 9.55 1.96
CA ILE A 71 -0.34 9.18 0.56
C ILE A 71 -0.28 10.43 -0.32
N GLU A 72 -0.01 10.22 -1.60
CA GLU A 72 0.01 11.28 -2.61
C GLU A 72 -0.75 10.83 -3.86
N GLN A 73 -1.19 11.80 -4.66
CA GLN A 73 -1.77 11.48 -5.96
C GLN A 73 -0.66 11.01 -6.91
N VAL A 74 -0.89 9.86 -7.56
CA VAL A 74 0.02 9.37 -8.59
C VAL A 74 -0.02 10.36 -9.78
N PRO A 75 1.13 10.91 -10.23
CA PRO A 75 1.15 11.86 -11.34
C PRO A 75 0.62 11.21 -12.63
N ILE A 76 -0.43 11.79 -13.22
CA ILE A 76 -1.14 11.17 -14.36
C ILE A 76 -0.44 11.44 -15.71
N ASN A 77 0.46 12.43 -15.85
CA ASN A 77 0.99 12.84 -17.16
C ASN A 77 2.32 13.63 -17.11
N ILE A 78 3.33 13.19 -16.35
CA ILE A 78 4.66 13.83 -16.44
C ILE A 78 5.46 13.17 -17.56
N LYS A 79 5.65 13.87 -18.69
CA LYS A 79 6.64 13.51 -19.71
C LYS A 79 8.00 13.30 -19.01
N GLY A 80 8.53 12.09 -19.06
CA GLY A 80 9.80 11.71 -18.42
C GLY A 80 9.68 10.88 -17.13
N VAL A 81 8.49 10.78 -16.52
CA VAL A 81 8.25 9.83 -15.42
C VAL A 81 7.73 8.53 -16.01
N ASN A 82 8.64 7.66 -16.39
CA ASN A 82 8.27 6.31 -16.79
C ASN A 82 8.00 5.48 -15.54
N LEU A 83 6.72 5.39 -15.13
CA LEU A 83 6.30 4.53 -14.00
C LEU A 83 6.70 3.06 -14.20
N SER A 84 6.94 2.62 -15.44
CA SER A 84 7.46 1.27 -15.73
C SER A 84 8.96 1.10 -15.41
N GLN A 85 9.71 2.19 -15.26
CA GLN A 85 11.11 2.20 -14.81
C GLN A 85 11.26 2.40 -13.30
N GLN A 86 10.23 2.93 -12.62
CA GLN A 86 10.18 2.94 -11.16
C GLN A 86 9.79 1.56 -10.65
N LYS A 87 10.35 1.14 -9.50
CA LYS A 87 9.93 -0.08 -8.79
C LYS A 87 8.55 0.16 -8.16
N CYS A 88 7.51 0.28 -8.99
CA CYS A 88 6.15 0.55 -8.57
C CYS A 88 5.31 -0.73 -8.69
N ARG A 89 4.54 -1.04 -7.65
CA ARG A 89 3.52 -2.10 -7.67
C ARG A 89 2.23 -1.55 -7.09
N TYR A 90 1.14 -1.70 -7.84
CA TYR A 90 -0.20 -1.40 -7.34
C TYR A 90 -0.64 -2.49 -6.38
N LEU A 91 -1.03 -2.12 -5.17
CA LEU A 91 -1.64 -3.04 -4.22
C LEU A 91 -3.15 -2.86 -4.25
N PRO A 92 -3.92 -3.92 -4.52
CA PRO A 92 -5.35 -3.86 -4.30
C PRO A 92 -5.61 -3.61 -2.81
N HIS A 93 -6.65 -2.87 -2.50
CA HIS A 93 -7.05 -2.62 -1.13
C HIS A 93 -8.54 -2.83 -0.94
N ARG A 94 -8.93 -2.97 0.32
CA ARG A 94 -10.32 -3.02 0.76
C ARG A 94 -10.51 -2.13 1.97
N VAL A 95 -11.70 -1.59 2.11
CA VAL A 95 -12.13 -0.94 3.35
C VAL A 95 -12.52 -1.98 4.40
N VAL A 96 -12.13 -1.75 5.66
CA VAL A 96 -12.61 -2.48 6.82
C VAL A 96 -13.31 -1.51 7.77
N PHE A 97 -14.56 -1.81 8.07
CA PHE A 97 -15.35 -1.12 9.09
C PHE A 97 -15.28 -1.92 10.38
N LYS A 98 -14.77 -1.31 11.45
CA LYS A 98 -14.73 -1.90 12.79
C LYS A 98 -15.27 -0.87 13.78
N GLU A 99 -16.59 -0.82 13.93
CA GLU A 99 -17.28 0.14 14.78
C GLU A 99 -16.88 0.03 16.26
N SER A 100 -16.50 -1.17 16.71
CA SER A 100 -15.96 -1.44 18.05
C SER A 100 -14.52 -0.97 18.26
N SER A 101 -13.87 -0.40 17.24
CA SER A 101 -12.51 0.14 17.34
C SER A 101 -12.53 1.49 18.04
N LEU A 102 -11.74 1.63 19.11
CA LEU A 102 -11.64 2.87 19.90
C LEU A 102 -10.90 3.99 19.14
N THR A 103 -9.91 3.64 18.33
CA THR A 103 -9.03 4.62 17.66
C THR A 103 -9.42 4.88 16.22
N THR A 104 -9.64 3.82 15.43
CA THR A 104 -9.91 3.97 13.98
C THR A 104 -11.02 3.02 13.53
N LYS A 105 -12.19 3.59 13.23
CA LYS A 105 -13.39 2.83 12.84
C LYS A 105 -13.40 2.39 11.37
N ILE A 106 -12.70 3.11 10.50
CA ILE A 106 -12.63 2.85 9.06
C ILE A 106 -11.16 2.81 8.66
N ARG A 107 -10.70 1.71 8.06
CA ARG A 107 -9.31 1.60 7.61
C ARG A 107 -9.19 1.00 6.21
N PRO A 108 -8.40 1.61 5.32
CA PRO A 108 -7.89 0.93 4.13
C PRO A 108 -6.95 -0.21 4.55
N VAL A 109 -7.11 -1.39 3.95
CA VAL A 109 -6.22 -2.54 4.12
C VAL A 109 -5.72 -2.95 2.74
N PHE A 110 -4.40 -2.91 2.56
CA PHE A 110 -3.73 -3.30 1.31
C PHE A 110 -3.39 -4.78 1.33
N ASP A 111 -3.69 -5.45 0.22
CA ASP A 111 -3.45 -6.88 0.03
C ASP A 111 -2.06 -7.09 -0.59
N ALA A 112 -1.05 -7.21 0.28
CA ALA A 112 0.33 -7.52 -0.10
C ALA A 112 0.52 -8.97 -0.57
N SER A 113 -0.50 -9.83 -0.40
CA SER A 113 -0.53 -11.21 -0.88
C SER A 113 -1.14 -11.33 -2.28
N ALA A 114 -1.63 -10.23 -2.87
CA ALA A 114 -2.15 -10.23 -4.22
C ALA A 114 -1.05 -10.57 -5.24
N LYS A 115 -1.40 -11.44 -6.18
CA LYS A 115 -0.62 -11.84 -7.34
C LYS A 115 -1.55 -12.22 -8.50
N ASP A 116 -0.98 -12.28 -9.70
CA ASP A 116 -1.52 -13.02 -10.83
C ASP A 116 -0.93 -14.45 -10.86
N ASP A 117 -1.35 -15.26 -11.82
CA ASP A 117 -0.97 -16.69 -11.90
C ASP A 117 0.53 -16.92 -12.07
N ASN A 118 1.28 -15.92 -12.57
CA ASN A 118 2.70 -16.02 -12.90
C ASN A 118 3.59 -15.02 -12.12
N SER A 119 3.06 -14.35 -11.09
CA SER A 119 3.82 -13.39 -10.29
C SER A 119 3.97 -13.82 -8.85
N ILE A 120 4.99 -13.24 -8.21
CA ILE A 120 5.23 -13.34 -6.78
C ILE A 120 4.46 -12.24 -6.03
N THR A 121 4.21 -12.47 -4.75
CA THR A 121 3.56 -11.48 -3.86
C THR A 121 4.59 -10.51 -3.29
N LEU A 122 4.14 -9.36 -2.81
CA LEU A 122 5.02 -8.43 -2.09
C LEU A 122 5.57 -9.09 -0.83
N ASN A 123 4.73 -9.83 -0.09
CA ASN A 123 5.17 -10.57 1.10
C ASN A 123 6.35 -11.50 0.79
N GLN A 124 6.30 -12.28 -0.29
CA GLN A 124 7.41 -13.16 -0.70
C GLN A 124 8.72 -12.42 -1.03
N CYS A 125 8.66 -11.12 -1.33
CA CYS A 125 9.85 -10.30 -1.60
C CYS A 125 10.44 -9.66 -0.35
N LEU A 126 9.75 -9.74 0.79
CA LEU A 126 10.17 -9.12 2.04
C LEU A 126 10.65 -10.19 3.01
N ALA A 127 11.74 -9.89 3.71
CA ALA A 127 12.25 -10.73 4.76
C ALA A 127 11.19 -10.86 5.85
N HIS A 128 10.76 -12.09 6.11
CA HIS A 128 9.89 -12.44 7.23
C HIS A 128 10.76 -13.01 8.34
N ASN A 129 10.84 -12.33 9.49
CA ASN A 129 11.28 -12.93 10.75
C ASN A 129 10.73 -12.06 11.90
N TRP A 130 9.50 -12.38 12.32
CA TRP A 130 8.93 -11.96 13.62
C TRP A 130 8.75 -13.18 14.52
N THR A 131 9.74 -14.09 14.51
CA THR A 131 9.86 -15.21 15.45
C THR A 131 11.27 -15.19 16.01
#